data_AF-A0A9E2AD52-F1
#
_entry.id   AF-A0A9E2AD52-F1
#
_cell.length_a   1.000
_cell.length_b   1.000
_cell.length_c   1.000
_cell.angle_alpha   90.00
_cell.angle_beta   90.00
_cell.angle_gamma   90.00
#
_symmetry.space_group_name_H-M   'P 1'
#
loop_
_entity.id
_entity.type
_entity.pdbx_description
1 polymer ?
#
loop_
_entity_poly.entity_id
_entity_poly.type
_entity_poly.pdbx_seq_one_letter_code
_entity_poly.pdbx_strand_id
1 'polypeptide(L)'
;MTTSNAVWARRFTWIVLGTITLVVLVVMSGSIVGLRPQDGFPFFTADLSAPQLFTANTPTGGDMGAHVLLPQILADSLLPSGRIMGWTNDWYAGFPVLYFYFPLPSLAIVLLDVVLPYGVAFKLVTVAGLLALPAAGYYFTRSMGFSKMVSTLAGLAGTGFLFMESFSIFGANIKSTLAGEFAFSWSFALSLVYLGLVVKATREGKRFSMAAAVVLALTALAHVVTTIVVVFVSLPLLARRNAPRLLTSAWVVGFAFSAFWALPLAVRVFGGYTTDMGWQPIERFFGERDAVFASEFVPIMALGAVGLAWSFLRRYDVVSAVWMTLAPVIGFWVIAQIEFTPLYNARLLPYWYFGMFLFAGIAVGLGITELGRWLPARLAAYRWVAGVAAFMLVAVIVTGIH
;
A
#
# COMPACT_ATOMS: atom_id res chain seq x y z
N MET A 1 19.70 -22.16 -18.63
CA MET A 1 19.56 -22.10 -17.16
C MET A 1 19.18 -23.49 -16.69
N THR A 2 19.97 -24.14 -15.83
CA THR A 2 19.64 -25.44 -15.26
C THR A 2 18.40 -25.35 -14.37
N THR A 3 17.62 -26.43 -14.28
CA THR A 3 16.40 -26.53 -13.46
C THR A 3 16.65 -26.18 -11.98
N SER A 4 17.85 -26.43 -11.46
CA SER A 4 18.27 -26.06 -10.09
C SER A 4 18.29 -24.55 -9.84
N ASN A 5 18.72 -23.74 -10.82
CA ASN A 5 18.81 -22.28 -10.66
C ASN A 5 17.44 -21.60 -10.64
N ALA A 6 16.45 -22.15 -11.36
CA ALA A 6 15.08 -21.64 -11.38
C ALA A 6 14.36 -21.90 -10.04
N VAL A 7 14.59 -23.06 -9.43
CA VAL A 7 14.06 -23.40 -8.11
C VAL A 7 14.66 -22.50 -7.03
N TRP A 8 15.98 -22.29 -7.07
CA TRP A 8 16.68 -21.38 -6.15
C TRP A 8 16.19 -19.94 -6.25
N ALA A 9 16.09 -19.39 -7.47
CA ALA A 9 15.53 -18.07 -7.69
C ALA A 9 14.08 -17.98 -7.18
N ARG A 10 13.29 -19.06 -7.29
CA ARG A 10 11.93 -19.08 -6.78
C ARG A 10 11.88 -19.01 -5.26
N ARG A 11 12.69 -19.82 -4.58
CA ARG A 11 12.78 -19.85 -3.11
C ARG A 11 13.30 -18.53 -2.56
N PHE A 12 14.35 -17.97 -3.18
CA PHE A 12 14.97 -16.73 -2.72
C PHE A 12 14.00 -15.54 -2.68
N THR A 13 13.20 -15.34 -3.71
CA THR A 13 12.18 -14.26 -3.70
C THR A 13 11.22 -14.39 -2.52
N TRP A 14 10.72 -15.59 -2.25
CA TRP A 14 9.78 -15.79 -1.15
C TRP A 14 10.46 -15.66 0.21
N ILE A 15 11.75 -16.01 0.30
CA ILE A 15 12.55 -15.72 1.49
C ILE A 15 12.66 -14.22 1.68
N VAL A 16 13.10 -13.44 0.68
CA VAL A 16 13.25 -11.98 0.82
C VAL A 16 11.94 -11.28 1.16
N LEU A 17 10.86 -11.59 0.42
CA LEU A 17 9.55 -11.00 0.68
C LEU A 17 9.00 -11.44 2.04
N GLY A 18 9.15 -12.71 2.40
CA GLY A 18 8.76 -13.22 3.71
C GLY A 18 9.54 -12.60 4.86
N THR A 19 10.85 -12.39 4.69
CA THR A 19 11.71 -11.73 5.68
C THR A 19 11.29 -10.29 5.89
N ILE A 20 11.07 -9.49 4.84
CA ILE A 20 10.64 -8.11 5.02
C ILE A 20 9.22 -8.02 5.59
N THR A 21 8.29 -8.90 5.18
CA THR A 21 6.96 -9.01 5.81
C THR A 21 7.08 -9.35 7.29
N LEU A 22 7.99 -10.25 7.67
CA LEU A 22 8.25 -10.59 9.07
C LEU A 22 8.83 -9.41 9.85
N VAL A 23 9.73 -8.62 9.26
CA VAL A 23 10.25 -7.38 9.88
C VAL A 23 9.10 -6.40 10.14
N VAL A 24 8.22 -6.17 9.16
CA VAL A 24 7.03 -5.33 9.34
C VAL A 24 6.13 -5.90 10.44
N LEU A 25 5.90 -7.22 10.48
CA LEU A 25 5.13 -7.87 11.53
C LEU A 25 5.75 -7.67 12.91
N VAL A 26 7.07 -7.83 13.05
CA VAL A 26 7.78 -7.65 14.33
C VAL A 26 7.67 -6.21 14.80
N VAL A 27 7.85 -5.23 13.92
CA VAL A 27 7.69 -3.80 14.24
C VAL A 27 6.24 -3.53 14.67
N MET A 28 5.27 -3.96 13.87
CA MET A 28 3.85 -3.78 14.17
C MET A 28 3.36 -4.61 15.36
N SER A 29 4.13 -5.62 15.80
CA SER A 29 3.73 -6.46 16.92
C SER A 29 3.83 -5.75 18.27
N GLY A 30 4.54 -4.61 18.33
CA GLY A 30 4.92 -3.96 19.57
C GLY A 30 6.05 -4.67 20.32
N SER A 31 6.69 -5.69 19.72
CA SER A 31 7.78 -6.42 20.36
C SER A 31 9.07 -5.62 20.47
N ILE A 32 9.31 -4.60 19.63
CA ILE A 32 10.48 -3.72 19.75
C ILE A 32 10.06 -2.50 20.58
N VAL A 33 10.54 -2.43 21.82
CA VAL A 33 10.23 -1.33 22.76
C VAL A 33 11.23 -0.18 22.63
N GLY A 34 12.47 -0.50 22.29
CA GLY A 34 13.52 0.49 22.09
C GLY A 34 14.68 -0.09 21.31
N LEU A 35 15.38 0.77 20.58
CA LEU A 35 16.65 0.47 19.94
C LEU A 35 17.70 1.38 20.57
N ARG A 36 18.80 0.80 21.08
CA ARG A 36 19.94 1.55 21.62
C ARG A 36 21.17 1.27 20.77
N PRO A 37 21.83 2.29 20.21
CA PRO A 37 23.07 2.09 19.46
C PRO A 37 24.14 1.46 20.35
N GLN A 38 24.93 0.56 19.75
CA GLN A 38 26.19 0.09 20.34
C GLN A 38 27.35 0.86 19.73
N ASP A 39 28.50 0.84 20.40
CA ASP A 39 29.73 1.46 19.88
C ASP A 39 30.12 0.81 18.54
N GLY A 40 29.89 1.53 17.44
CA GLY A 40 30.11 1.08 16.08
C GLY A 40 28.81 0.84 15.31
N PHE A 41 28.53 1.68 14.31
CA PHE A 41 27.51 1.40 13.31
C PHE A 41 27.87 0.13 12.50
N PRO A 42 26.91 -0.76 12.16
CA PRO A 42 25.44 -0.66 12.31
C PRO A 42 24.89 -1.52 13.47
N PHE A 43 25.57 -1.60 14.61
CA PHE A 43 25.16 -2.48 15.71
C PHE A 43 24.22 -1.76 16.69
N PHE A 44 23.12 -2.43 17.05
CA PHE A 44 22.12 -1.93 17.98
C PHE A 44 21.67 -3.05 18.93
N THR A 45 21.30 -2.67 20.14
CA THR A 45 20.55 -3.53 21.07
C THR A 45 19.08 -3.20 20.98
N ALA A 46 18.25 -4.23 20.88
CA ALA A 46 16.81 -4.09 20.86
C ALA A 46 16.23 -4.55 22.20
N ASP A 47 15.53 -3.64 22.88
CA ASP A 47 14.73 -3.98 24.05
C ASP A 47 13.44 -4.65 23.57
N LEU A 48 13.27 -5.94 23.89
CA LEU A 48 12.16 -6.74 23.41
C LEU A 48 11.08 -6.93 24.48
N SER A 49 9.81 -6.92 24.05
CA SER A 49 8.66 -7.30 24.87
C SER A 49 7.80 -8.37 24.20
N ALA A 50 6.94 -9.00 25.00
CA ALA A 50 5.92 -9.90 24.47
C ALA A 50 5.07 -9.17 23.42
N PRO A 51 4.74 -9.82 22.29
CA PRO A 51 4.06 -9.17 21.17
C PRO A 51 2.66 -8.71 21.57
N GLN A 52 2.52 -7.40 21.78
CA GLN A 52 1.27 -6.76 22.18
C GLN A 52 0.15 -6.96 21.17
N LEU A 53 0.48 -7.24 19.91
CA LEU A 53 -0.48 -7.59 18.85
C LEU A 53 -1.41 -8.75 19.22
N PHE A 54 -0.92 -9.72 20.00
CA PHE A 54 -1.69 -10.91 20.39
C PHE A 54 -2.33 -10.80 21.79
N THR A 55 -2.15 -9.67 22.48
CA THR A 55 -2.84 -9.39 23.75
C THR A 55 -4.32 -9.09 23.49
N ALA A 56 -5.24 -9.64 24.28
CA ALA A 56 -6.68 -9.40 24.13
C ALA A 56 -7.12 -8.03 24.71
N ASN A 57 -6.57 -6.95 24.17
CA ASN A 57 -6.95 -5.57 24.46
C ASN A 57 -7.28 -4.81 23.17
N THR A 58 -8.09 -3.76 23.29
CA THR A 58 -8.42 -2.86 22.17
C THR A 58 -7.25 -1.93 21.88
N PRO A 59 -6.96 -1.62 20.60
CA PRO A 59 -5.97 -0.62 20.27
C PRO A 59 -6.44 0.79 20.64
N THR A 60 -5.48 1.71 20.74
CA THR A 60 -5.70 3.15 21.00
C THR A 60 -4.73 3.98 20.16
N GLY A 61 -4.86 5.31 20.19
CA GLY A 61 -4.05 6.26 19.43
C GLY A 61 -4.76 6.79 18.19
N GLY A 62 -4.69 8.11 17.96
CA GLY A 62 -5.42 8.77 16.87
C GLY A 62 -6.90 8.39 16.85
N ASP A 63 -7.42 8.12 15.65
CA ASP A 63 -8.82 7.70 15.44
C ASP A 63 -9.05 6.21 15.73
N MET A 64 -7.98 5.44 16.02
CA MET A 64 -8.06 3.99 16.23
C MET A 64 -9.03 3.63 17.37
N GLY A 65 -9.04 4.43 18.44
CA GLY A 65 -9.92 4.23 19.58
C GLY A 65 -11.41 4.39 19.24
N ALA A 66 -11.77 5.14 18.20
CA ALA A 66 -13.15 5.25 17.72
C ALA A 66 -13.52 4.08 16.78
N HIS A 67 -12.55 3.55 16.03
CA HIS A 67 -12.80 2.48 15.07
C HIS A 67 -13.20 1.15 15.72
N VAL A 68 -12.87 0.93 17.00
CA VAL A 68 -13.24 -0.30 17.72
C VAL A 68 -14.74 -0.47 17.91
N LEU A 69 -15.54 0.59 17.76
CA LEU A 69 -16.98 0.52 17.97
C LEU A 69 -17.73 -0.08 16.76
N LEU A 70 -17.34 0.29 15.53
CA LEU A 70 -18.12 -0.07 14.33
C LEU A 70 -18.19 -1.58 14.06
N PRO A 71 -17.09 -2.35 14.15
CA PRO A 71 -17.14 -3.80 13.97
C PRO A 71 -17.93 -4.49 15.09
N GLN A 72 -17.89 -3.96 16.32
CA GLN A 72 -18.67 -4.50 17.43
C GLN A 72 -20.18 -4.35 17.18
N ILE A 73 -20.65 -3.15 16.80
CA ILE A 73 -22.07 -2.95 16.43
C ILE A 73 -22.47 -3.86 15.25
N LEU A 74 -21.57 -4.01 14.28
CA LEU A 74 -21.78 -4.89 13.14
C LEU A 74 -22.01 -6.34 13.57
N ALA A 75 -21.19 -6.86 14.49
CA ALA A 75 -21.32 -8.21 15.04
C ALA A 75 -22.58 -8.38 15.90
N ASP A 76 -22.83 -7.45 16.82
CA ASP A 76 -23.85 -7.61 17.85
C ASP A 76 -25.28 -7.37 17.35
N SER A 77 -25.46 -6.48 16.35
CA SER A 77 -26.80 -6.01 15.97
C SER A 77 -27.09 -6.01 14.48
N LEU A 78 -26.14 -5.62 13.62
CA LEU A 78 -26.41 -5.46 12.19
C LEU A 78 -26.40 -6.80 11.46
N LEU A 79 -25.34 -7.60 11.58
CA LEU A 79 -25.27 -8.90 10.90
C LEU A 79 -26.36 -9.88 11.36
N PRO A 80 -26.71 -9.99 12.65
CA PRO A 80 -27.84 -10.80 13.10
C PRO A 80 -29.18 -10.37 12.49
N SER A 81 -29.32 -9.09 12.13
CA SER A 81 -30.51 -8.56 11.43
C SER A 81 -30.39 -8.58 9.90
N GLY A 82 -29.37 -9.24 9.35
CA GLY A 82 -29.14 -9.33 7.90
C GLY A 82 -28.69 -8.02 7.25
N ARG A 83 -28.16 -7.08 8.05
CA ARG A 83 -27.75 -5.74 7.60
C ARG A 83 -26.26 -5.54 7.80
N ILE A 84 -25.71 -4.61 7.03
CA ILE A 84 -24.31 -4.14 7.15
C ILE A 84 -24.21 -2.63 7.38
N MET A 85 -25.33 -1.93 7.30
CA MET A 85 -25.47 -0.50 7.56
C MET A 85 -26.68 -0.34 8.48
N GLY A 86 -26.62 0.64 9.38
CA GLY A 86 -27.71 0.85 10.34
C GLY A 86 -27.51 2.06 11.23
N TRP A 87 -28.05 1.98 12.44
CA TRP A 87 -28.06 3.05 13.43
C TRP A 87 -27.67 2.47 14.78
N THR A 88 -26.89 3.21 15.55
CA THR A 88 -26.70 2.95 16.98
C THR A 88 -27.25 4.10 17.80
N ASN A 89 -27.74 3.82 19.00
CA ASN A 89 -28.08 4.83 20.01
C ASN A 89 -26.87 5.24 20.86
N ASP A 90 -25.71 4.62 20.64
CA ASP A 90 -24.45 5.03 21.26
C ASP A 90 -24.05 6.43 20.79
N TRP A 91 -23.47 7.22 21.69
CA TRP A 91 -22.93 8.58 21.48
C TRP A 91 -23.92 9.60 20.87
N TYR A 92 -23.91 10.85 21.36
CA TYR A 92 -24.63 11.98 20.73
C TYR A 92 -26.10 11.74 20.31
N ALA A 93 -26.88 10.98 21.10
CA ALA A 93 -28.26 10.58 20.79
C ALA A 93 -28.41 9.68 19.54
N GLY A 94 -27.32 9.05 19.13
CA GLY A 94 -27.23 8.06 18.07
C GLY A 94 -26.63 8.59 16.77
N PHE A 95 -26.08 7.67 15.98
CA PHE A 95 -25.45 8.01 14.69
C PHE A 95 -25.51 6.83 13.69
N PRO A 96 -25.38 7.12 12.38
CA PRO A 96 -25.42 6.08 11.34
C PRO A 96 -24.12 5.26 11.30
N VAL A 97 -24.26 3.94 11.24
CA VAL A 97 -23.15 2.98 11.24
C VAL A 97 -22.87 2.48 9.82
N LEU A 98 -21.60 2.57 9.40
CA LEU A 98 -21.07 2.11 8.10
C LEU A 98 -21.67 2.75 6.84
N TYR A 99 -22.43 3.84 6.98
CA TYR A 99 -22.88 4.65 5.83
C TYR A 99 -21.79 5.56 5.27
N PHE A 100 -20.86 6.00 6.12
CA PHE A 100 -19.79 6.95 5.79
C PHE A 100 -18.39 6.34 5.95
N TYR A 101 -18.32 5.06 6.29
CA TYR A 101 -17.06 4.35 6.53
C TYR A 101 -17.02 3.02 5.77
N PHE A 102 -15.81 2.55 5.49
CA PHE A 102 -15.57 1.42 4.60
C PHE A 102 -15.88 0.09 5.29
N PRO A 103 -16.73 -0.78 4.69
CA PRO A 103 -17.24 -1.96 5.39
C PRO A 103 -16.25 -3.13 5.39
N LEU A 104 -15.34 -3.23 4.40
CA LEU A 104 -14.53 -4.45 4.23
C LEU A 104 -13.62 -4.74 5.44
N PRO A 105 -12.85 -3.79 5.98
CA PRO A 105 -12.02 -4.07 7.15
C PRO A 105 -12.86 -4.41 8.38
N SER A 106 -13.99 -3.74 8.62
CA SER A 106 -14.89 -4.05 9.73
C SER A 106 -15.48 -5.46 9.62
N LEU A 107 -15.91 -5.87 8.43
CA LEU A 107 -16.39 -7.23 8.17
C LEU A 107 -15.30 -8.28 8.41
N ALA A 108 -14.05 -7.97 8.01
CA ALA A 108 -12.91 -8.86 8.26
C ALA A 108 -12.61 -9.02 9.76
N ILE A 109 -12.77 -7.95 10.55
CA ILE A 109 -12.61 -7.99 12.02
C ILE A 109 -13.65 -8.92 12.62
N VAL A 110 -14.93 -8.73 12.29
CA VAL A 110 -16.01 -9.58 12.82
C VAL A 110 -15.82 -11.04 12.42
N LEU A 111 -15.38 -11.32 11.19
CA LEU A 111 -15.11 -12.68 10.75
C LEU A 111 -13.97 -13.35 11.55
N LEU A 112 -12.90 -12.61 11.85
CA LEU A 112 -11.78 -13.13 12.63
C LEU A 112 -12.12 -13.27 14.11
N ASP A 113 -12.98 -12.40 14.64
CA ASP A 113 -13.45 -12.42 16.03
C ASP A 113 -14.24 -13.70 16.37
N VAL A 114 -14.78 -14.40 15.36
CA VAL A 114 -15.42 -15.72 15.56
C VAL A 114 -14.47 -16.75 16.19
N VAL A 115 -13.16 -16.62 15.94
CA VAL A 115 -12.14 -17.61 16.37
C VAL A 115 -10.99 -17.00 17.19
N LEU A 116 -10.93 -15.67 17.30
CA LEU A 116 -9.90 -14.93 18.05
C LEU A 116 -10.57 -13.89 18.95
N PRO A 117 -9.98 -13.50 20.09
CA PRO A 117 -10.53 -12.38 20.88
C PRO A 117 -10.59 -11.09 20.06
N TYR A 118 -11.66 -10.32 20.21
CA TYR A 118 -11.94 -9.08 19.45
C TYR A 118 -10.73 -8.15 19.29
N GLY A 119 -10.03 -7.84 20.38
CA GLY A 119 -8.85 -6.98 20.34
C GLY A 119 -7.73 -7.54 19.45
N VAL A 120 -7.51 -8.85 19.45
CA VAL A 120 -6.53 -9.53 18.60
C VAL A 120 -6.99 -9.52 17.15
N ALA A 121 -8.26 -9.88 16.88
CA ALA A 121 -8.84 -9.85 15.54
C ALA A 121 -8.72 -8.45 14.92
N PHE A 122 -9.08 -7.42 15.68
CA PHE A 122 -8.98 -6.02 15.28
C PHE A 122 -7.54 -5.67 14.87
N LYS A 123 -6.57 -5.91 15.76
CA LYS A 123 -5.16 -5.55 15.50
C LYS A 123 -4.55 -6.33 14.33
N LEU A 124 -4.91 -7.61 14.15
CA LEU A 124 -4.46 -8.38 12.99
C LEU A 124 -5.01 -7.82 11.68
N VAL A 125 -6.27 -7.40 11.66
CA VAL A 125 -6.84 -6.70 10.50
C VAL A 125 -6.15 -5.36 10.28
N THR A 126 -5.88 -4.58 11.33
CA THR A 126 -5.17 -3.30 11.23
C THR A 126 -3.85 -3.43 10.47
N VAL A 127 -3.07 -4.48 10.73
CA VAL A 127 -1.72 -4.64 10.13
C VAL A 127 -1.74 -5.33 8.76
N ALA A 128 -2.83 -5.98 8.36
CA ALA A 128 -2.86 -6.87 7.20
C ALA A 128 -2.52 -6.16 5.86
N GLY A 129 -2.96 -4.91 5.68
CA GLY A 129 -2.60 -4.12 4.49
C GLY A 129 -1.10 -3.89 4.35
N LEU A 130 -0.43 -3.58 5.47
CA LEU A 130 1.03 -3.40 5.54
C LEU A 130 1.76 -4.70 5.22
N LEU A 131 1.30 -5.82 5.78
CA LEU A 131 1.91 -7.14 5.56
C LEU A 131 1.75 -7.64 4.12
N ALA A 132 0.69 -7.22 3.43
CA ALA A 132 0.44 -7.56 2.04
C ALA A 132 1.29 -6.73 1.05
N LEU A 133 1.75 -5.55 1.45
CA LEU A 133 2.44 -4.61 0.57
C LEU A 133 3.66 -5.18 -0.16
N PRO A 134 4.58 -5.93 0.49
CA PRO A 134 5.77 -6.46 -0.19
C PRO A 134 5.41 -7.39 -1.36
N ALA A 135 4.42 -8.26 -1.14
CA ALA A 135 3.93 -9.18 -2.16
C ALA A 135 3.15 -8.45 -3.26
N ALA A 136 2.35 -7.45 -2.90
CA ALA A 136 1.59 -6.64 -3.85
C ALA A 136 2.51 -5.81 -4.77
N GLY A 137 3.54 -5.16 -4.21
CA GLY A 137 4.57 -4.46 -4.96
C GLY A 137 5.35 -5.39 -5.90
N TYR A 138 5.79 -6.55 -5.40
CA TYR A 138 6.40 -7.58 -6.24
C TYR A 138 5.49 -7.99 -7.40
N TYR A 139 4.22 -8.26 -7.12
CA TYR A 139 3.24 -8.71 -8.11
C TYR A 139 3.01 -7.64 -9.18
N PHE A 140 2.86 -6.38 -8.77
CA PHE A 140 2.69 -5.26 -9.69
C PHE A 140 3.90 -5.12 -10.63
N THR A 141 5.12 -5.12 -10.08
CA THR A 141 6.35 -5.07 -10.89
C THR A 141 6.49 -6.28 -11.81
N ARG A 142 6.16 -7.48 -11.31
CA ARG A 142 6.24 -8.69 -12.12
C ARG A 142 5.26 -8.66 -13.29
N SER A 143 4.09 -8.07 -13.09
CA SER A 143 3.02 -7.92 -14.09
C SER A 143 3.41 -6.97 -15.23
N MET A 144 4.30 -6.00 -14.99
CA MET A 144 4.92 -5.17 -16.04
C MET A 144 5.96 -5.93 -16.89
N GLY A 145 6.35 -7.14 -16.50
CA GLY A 145 7.23 -8.00 -17.30
C GLY A 145 8.68 -8.02 -16.86
N PHE A 146 9.03 -7.33 -15.77
CA PHE A 146 10.35 -7.40 -15.17
C PHE A 146 10.72 -8.82 -14.73
N SER A 147 12.03 -9.06 -14.64
CA SER A 147 12.58 -10.32 -14.13
C SER A 147 12.23 -10.51 -12.65
N LYS A 148 12.25 -11.76 -12.19
CA LYS A 148 11.95 -12.09 -10.80
C LYS A 148 12.86 -11.35 -9.81
N MET A 149 14.14 -11.16 -10.14
CA MET A 149 15.09 -10.37 -9.34
C MET A 149 14.63 -8.93 -9.20
N VAL A 150 14.41 -8.26 -10.33
CA VAL A 150 14.02 -6.85 -10.36
C VAL A 150 12.70 -6.65 -9.61
N SER A 151 11.72 -7.54 -9.82
CA SER A 151 10.45 -7.46 -9.08
C SER A 151 10.61 -7.71 -7.58
N THR A 152 11.53 -8.59 -7.16
CA THR A 152 11.79 -8.84 -5.73
C THR A 152 12.36 -7.60 -5.06
N LEU A 153 13.35 -6.97 -5.71
CA LEU A 153 14.00 -5.77 -5.20
C LEU A 153 13.07 -4.56 -5.26
N ALA A 154 12.20 -4.45 -6.26
CA ALA A 154 11.15 -3.44 -6.32
C ALA A 154 10.12 -3.61 -5.19
N GLY A 155 9.65 -4.83 -4.93
CA GLY A 155 8.74 -5.11 -3.81
C GLY A 155 9.39 -4.85 -2.44
N LEU A 156 10.64 -5.26 -2.26
CA LEU A 156 11.44 -4.96 -1.08
C LEU A 156 11.60 -3.44 -0.89
N ALA A 157 11.99 -2.72 -1.95
CA ALA A 157 12.16 -1.28 -1.91
C ALA A 157 10.86 -0.54 -1.65
N GLY A 158 9.78 -0.91 -2.35
CA GLY A 158 8.44 -0.40 -2.10
C GLY A 158 7.96 -0.62 -0.67
N THR A 159 8.51 -1.59 0.07
CA THR A 159 8.20 -1.77 1.50
C THR A 159 8.94 -0.76 2.38
N GLY A 160 10.09 -0.25 1.96
CA GLY A 160 10.83 0.81 2.66
C GLY A 160 9.99 2.07 2.90
N PHE A 161 9.07 2.37 1.98
CA PHE A 161 8.07 3.43 2.12
C PHE A 161 7.24 3.34 3.42
N LEU A 162 6.99 2.13 3.94
CA LEU A 162 6.21 1.94 5.17
C LEU A 162 6.84 2.60 6.40
N PHE A 163 8.17 2.76 6.38
CA PHE A 163 8.97 3.29 7.47
C PHE A 163 9.19 4.80 7.39
N MET A 164 8.64 5.47 6.37
CA MET A 164 8.70 6.93 6.29
C MET A 164 8.04 7.58 7.51
N GLU A 165 8.76 8.51 8.12
CA GLU A 165 8.38 9.19 9.34
C GLU A 165 7.96 10.64 9.12
N SER A 166 8.21 11.17 7.91
CA SER A 166 7.92 12.55 7.49
C SER A 166 6.44 12.89 7.38
N PHE A 167 5.54 11.91 7.45
CA PHE A 167 4.11 12.16 7.49
C PHE A 167 3.38 11.17 8.40
N SER A 168 2.29 11.65 8.97
CA SER A 168 1.26 10.86 9.63
C SER A 168 -0.06 11.11 8.91
N ILE A 169 -1.10 10.31 9.13
CA ILE A 169 -2.46 10.48 8.57
C ILE A 169 -2.66 10.54 7.03
N PHE A 170 -1.62 10.53 6.18
CA PHE A 170 -1.83 10.49 4.71
C PHE A 170 -2.30 9.11 4.21
N GLY A 171 -1.85 8.05 4.88
CA GLY A 171 -2.22 6.66 4.58
C GLY A 171 -1.05 5.76 4.19
N ALA A 172 -1.28 4.45 4.28
CA ALA A 172 -0.41 3.35 3.85
C ALA A 172 0.94 3.16 4.57
N ASN A 173 1.56 4.17 5.18
CA ASN A 173 2.73 3.94 6.06
C ASN A 173 2.31 3.46 7.46
N ILE A 174 3.30 3.08 8.28
CA ILE A 174 3.07 2.59 9.65
C ILE A 174 2.42 3.68 10.51
N LYS A 175 2.94 4.91 10.50
CA LYS A 175 2.41 6.02 11.32
C LYS A 175 0.94 6.32 10.99
N SER A 176 0.58 6.44 9.72
CA SER A 176 -0.82 6.66 9.31
C SER A 176 -1.71 5.49 9.65
N THR A 177 -1.24 4.25 9.48
CA THR A 177 -2.01 3.05 9.85
C THR A 177 -2.35 3.06 11.32
N LEU A 178 -1.38 3.35 12.19
CA LEU A 178 -1.57 3.46 13.63
C LEU A 178 -2.45 4.65 14.03
N ALA A 179 -2.47 5.72 13.24
CA ALA A 179 -3.35 6.87 13.45
C ALA A 179 -4.83 6.61 13.09
N GLY A 180 -5.15 5.50 12.42
CA GLY A 180 -6.51 5.14 12.02
C GLY A 180 -6.68 4.83 10.53
N GLU A 181 -5.68 5.09 9.68
CA GLU A 181 -5.76 4.90 8.23
C GLU A 181 -5.48 3.43 7.80
N PHE A 182 -5.88 2.46 8.61
CA PHE A 182 -5.65 1.04 8.32
C PHE A 182 -6.50 0.55 7.13
N ALA A 183 -7.71 1.08 6.96
CA ALA A 183 -8.55 0.82 5.80
C ALA A 183 -7.87 1.30 4.49
N PHE A 184 -7.19 2.45 4.55
CA PHE A 184 -6.36 2.94 3.45
C PHE A 184 -5.24 1.97 3.13
N SER A 185 -4.52 1.44 4.14
CA SER A 185 -3.41 0.49 3.93
C SER A 185 -3.85 -0.79 3.20
N TRP A 186 -5.04 -1.33 3.53
CA TRP A 186 -5.65 -2.46 2.81
C TRP A 186 -5.90 -2.11 1.35
N SER A 187 -6.61 -1.00 1.14
CA SER A 187 -6.98 -0.58 -0.18
C SER A 187 -5.76 -0.25 -1.04
N PHE A 188 -4.70 0.31 -0.47
CA PHE A 188 -3.43 0.58 -1.15
C PHE A 188 -2.77 -0.71 -1.64
N ALA A 189 -2.67 -1.76 -0.81
CA ALA A 189 -2.13 -3.05 -1.25
C ALA A 189 -3.00 -3.71 -2.34
N LEU A 190 -4.33 -3.68 -2.18
CA LEU A 190 -5.28 -4.19 -3.19
C LEU A 190 -5.19 -3.42 -4.50
N SER A 191 -4.96 -2.11 -4.43
CA SER A 191 -4.75 -1.20 -5.55
C SER A 191 -3.59 -1.67 -6.45
N LEU A 192 -2.45 -2.05 -5.85
CA LEU A 192 -1.30 -2.58 -6.58
C LEU A 192 -1.60 -3.93 -7.24
N VAL A 193 -2.37 -4.78 -6.56
CA VAL A 193 -2.84 -6.07 -7.11
C VAL A 193 -3.77 -5.83 -8.30
N TYR A 194 -4.74 -4.92 -8.18
CA TYR A 194 -5.63 -4.53 -9.28
C TYR A 194 -4.84 -4.00 -10.47
N LEU A 195 -3.92 -3.04 -10.25
CA LEU A 195 -3.06 -2.50 -11.31
C LEU A 195 -2.22 -3.60 -11.97
N GLY A 196 -1.66 -4.53 -11.18
CA GLY A 196 -0.94 -5.69 -11.72
C GLY A 196 -1.82 -6.58 -12.59
N LEU A 197 -3.06 -6.86 -12.16
CA LEU A 197 -4.02 -7.68 -12.90
C LEU A 197 -4.38 -7.04 -14.25
N VAL A 198 -4.69 -5.75 -14.29
CA VAL A 198 -5.08 -5.07 -15.53
C VAL A 198 -3.89 -4.88 -16.47
N VAL A 199 -2.68 -4.61 -15.95
CA VAL A 199 -1.45 -4.54 -16.75
C VAL A 199 -1.14 -5.90 -17.37
N LYS A 200 -1.19 -6.97 -16.57
CA LYS A 200 -0.95 -8.34 -17.06
C LYS A 200 -1.99 -8.74 -18.10
N ALA A 201 -3.26 -8.52 -17.84
CA ALA A 201 -4.35 -8.85 -18.77
C ALA A 201 -4.26 -8.05 -20.07
N THR A 202 -3.86 -6.77 -20.01
CA THR A 202 -3.60 -5.94 -21.21
C THR A 202 -2.47 -6.52 -22.05
N ARG A 203 -1.36 -6.92 -21.44
CA ARG A 203 -0.22 -7.56 -22.14
C ARG A 203 -0.58 -8.92 -22.75
N GLU A 204 -1.46 -9.67 -22.09
CA GLU A 204 -2.01 -10.95 -22.59
C GLU A 204 -3.11 -10.74 -23.65
N GLY A 205 -3.47 -9.50 -23.98
CA GLY A 205 -4.50 -9.19 -24.97
C GLY A 205 -5.92 -9.54 -24.53
N LYS A 206 -6.14 -9.77 -23.23
CA LYS A 206 -7.46 -10.11 -22.67
C LYS A 206 -8.43 -8.94 -22.79
N ARG A 207 -9.71 -9.27 -22.91
CA ARG A 207 -10.81 -8.31 -23.01
C ARG A 207 -11.66 -8.21 -21.74
N PHE A 208 -11.43 -9.09 -20.77
CA PHE A 208 -12.11 -9.13 -19.48
C PHE A 208 -11.23 -9.86 -18.46
N SER A 209 -11.36 -9.49 -17.19
CA SER A 209 -10.73 -10.18 -16.07
C SER A 209 -11.63 -10.09 -14.84
N MET A 210 -12.29 -11.20 -14.48
CA MET A 210 -13.11 -11.27 -13.27
C MET A 210 -12.28 -10.97 -12.01
N ALA A 211 -11.04 -11.46 -11.97
CA ALA A 211 -10.13 -11.18 -10.87
C ALA A 211 -9.87 -9.66 -10.71
N ALA A 212 -9.69 -8.92 -11.81
CA ALA A 212 -9.50 -7.47 -11.74
C ALA A 212 -10.77 -6.77 -11.23
N ALA A 213 -11.95 -7.21 -11.67
CA ALA A 213 -13.23 -6.67 -11.20
C ALA A 213 -13.44 -6.91 -9.69
N VAL A 214 -13.22 -8.13 -9.22
CA VAL A 214 -13.35 -8.48 -7.79
C VAL A 214 -12.35 -7.68 -6.95
N VAL A 215 -11.08 -7.61 -7.36
CA VAL A 215 -10.08 -6.84 -6.59
C VAL A 215 -10.42 -5.35 -6.58
N LEU A 216 -10.92 -4.78 -7.68
CA LEU A 216 -11.39 -3.39 -7.69
C LEU A 216 -12.58 -3.17 -6.73
N ALA A 217 -13.51 -4.11 -6.66
CA ALA A 217 -14.62 -4.07 -5.70
C ALA A 217 -14.10 -4.07 -4.26
N LEU A 218 -13.11 -4.93 -3.95
CA LEU A 218 -12.47 -4.98 -2.63
C LEU A 218 -11.71 -3.68 -2.32
N THR A 219 -11.01 -3.10 -3.30
CA THR A 219 -10.37 -1.79 -3.15
C THR A 219 -11.41 -0.72 -2.79
N ALA A 220 -12.56 -0.71 -3.46
CA ALA A 220 -13.68 0.23 -3.21
C ALA A 220 -14.31 0.04 -1.83
N LEU A 221 -14.55 -1.20 -1.43
CA LEU A 221 -15.11 -1.55 -0.11
C LEU A 221 -14.10 -1.34 1.03
N ALA A 222 -12.80 -1.20 0.71
CA ALA A 222 -11.74 -0.90 1.67
C ALA A 222 -11.47 0.60 1.82
N HIS A 223 -11.39 1.36 0.73
CA HIS A 223 -11.15 2.82 0.80
C HIS A 223 -11.44 3.53 -0.53
N VAL A 224 -12.13 4.67 -0.48
CA VAL A 224 -12.56 5.41 -1.69
C VAL A 224 -11.41 6.14 -2.39
N VAL A 225 -10.51 6.80 -1.64
CA VAL A 225 -9.43 7.62 -2.21
C VAL A 225 -8.49 6.81 -3.12
N THR A 226 -7.98 5.70 -2.62
CA THR A 226 -7.15 4.74 -3.38
C THR A 226 -7.89 4.16 -4.58
N THR A 227 -9.21 3.94 -4.47
CA THR A 227 -10.06 3.49 -5.60
C THR A 227 -10.11 4.53 -6.71
N ILE A 228 -10.34 5.80 -6.35
CA ILE A 228 -10.29 6.92 -7.30
C ILE A 228 -8.91 6.94 -7.97
N VAL A 229 -7.84 6.90 -7.19
CA VAL A 229 -6.46 6.91 -7.72
C VAL A 229 -6.25 5.79 -8.73
N VAL A 230 -6.57 4.53 -8.43
CA VAL A 230 -6.28 3.43 -9.36
C VAL A 230 -7.12 3.43 -10.63
N VAL A 231 -8.35 3.96 -10.58
CA VAL A 231 -9.16 4.19 -11.79
C VAL A 231 -8.44 5.19 -12.68
N PHE A 232 -8.06 6.36 -12.15
CA PHE A 232 -7.34 7.39 -12.89
C PHE A 232 -5.99 6.90 -13.43
N VAL A 233 -5.21 6.21 -12.60
CA VAL A 233 -3.90 5.63 -12.97
C VAL A 233 -4.02 4.58 -14.08
N SER A 234 -5.17 3.92 -14.20
CA SER A 234 -5.40 2.93 -15.26
C SER A 234 -5.87 3.53 -16.60
N LEU A 235 -6.31 4.80 -16.65
CA LEU A 235 -6.74 5.48 -17.88
C LEU A 235 -5.75 5.42 -19.06
N PRO A 236 -4.43 5.55 -18.87
CA PRO A 236 -3.48 5.51 -19.99
C PRO A 236 -3.45 4.15 -20.71
N LEU A 237 -3.89 3.09 -20.02
CA LEU A 237 -4.01 1.78 -20.66
C LEU A 237 -5.12 1.76 -21.71
N LEU A 238 -6.09 2.68 -21.70
CA LEU A 238 -7.13 2.79 -22.73
C LEU A 238 -6.54 2.99 -24.14
N ALA A 239 -5.33 3.54 -24.25
CA ALA A 239 -4.62 3.66 -25.53
C ALA A 239 -4.08 2.31 -26.07
N ARG A 240 -4.18 1.22 -25.29
CA ARG A 240 -3.68 -0.11 -25.68
C ARG A 240 -4.79 -0.95 -26.31
N ARG A 241 -4.40 -1.82 -27.25
CA ARG A 241 -5.33 -2.73 -27.93
C ARG A 241 -6.08 -3.61 -26.92
N ASN A 242 -7.41 -3.74 -27.09
CA ASN A 242 -8.33 -4.47 -26.21
C ASN A 242 -8.49 -3.92 -24.77
N ALA A 243 -7.60 -3.04 -24.30
CA ALA A 243 -7.63 -2.51 -22.94
C ALA A 243 -8.88 -1.68 -22.60
N PRO A 244 -9.47 -0.89 -23.53
CA PRO A 244 -10.75 -0.22 -23.27
C PRO A 244 -11.83 -1.19 -22.81
N ARG A 245 -12.00 -2.31 -23.52
CA ARG A 245 -13.01 -3.32 -23.17
C ARG A 245 -12.67 -4.02 -21.85
N LEU A 246 -11.39 -4.30 -21.61
CA LEU A 246 -10.92 -4.89 -20.34
C LEU A 246 -11.22 -3.99 -19.15
N LEU A 247 -10.85 -2.72 -19.23
CA LEU A 247 -11.00 -1.76 -18.14
C LEU A 247 -12.48 -1.45 -17.89
N THR A 248 -13.25 -1.12 -18.93
CA THR A 248 -14.66 -0.78 -18.75
C THR A 248 -15.46 -1.95 -18.19
N SER A 249 -15.23 -3.18 -18.69
CA SER A 249 -15.90 -4.36 -18.14
C SER A 249 -15.47 -4.67 -16.69
N ALA A 250 -14.18 -4.50 -16.36
CA ALA A 250 -13.71 -4.67 -14.98
C ALA A 250 -14.29 -3.61 -14.04
N TRP A 251 -14.40 -2.35 -14.48
CA TRP A 251 -15.00 -1.27 -13.70
C TRP A 251 -16.49 -1.49 -13.48
N VAL A 252 -17.24 -1.78 -14.55
CA VAL A 252 -18.68 -2.02 -14.44
C VAL A 252 -18.96 -3.17 -13.48
N VAL A 253 -18.28 -4.30 -13.63
CA VAL A 253 -18.50 -5.46 -12.74
C VAL A 253 -17.98 -5.18 -11.32
N GLY A 254 -16.82 -4.54 -11.19
CA GLY A 254 -16.24 -4.23 -9.87
C GLY A 254 -17.09 -3.25 -9.07
N PHE A 255 -17.57 -2.17 -9.70
CA PHE A 255 -18.47 -1.22 -9.06
C PHE A 255 -19.87 -1.81 -8.84
N ALA A 256 -20.34 -2.72 -9.70
CA ALA A 256 -21.58 -3.45 -9.42
C ALA A 256 -21.47 -4.29 -8.15
N PHE A 257 -20.32 -4.94 -7.90
CA PHE A 257 -20.11 -5.70 -6.66
C PHE A 257 -20.02 -4.84 -5.41
N SER A 258 -19.55 -3.59 -5.50
CA SER A 258 -19.52 -2.67 -4.35
C SER A 258 -20.76 -1.77 -4.24
N ALA A 259 -21.68 -1.82 -5.23
CA ALA A 259 -22.80 -0.90 -5.36
C ALA A 259 -23.74 -0.88 -4.15
N PHE A 260 -23.92 -2.01 -3.46
CA PHE A 260 -24.79 -2.11 -2.30
C PHE A 260 -24.41 -1.13 -1.17
N TRP A 261 -23.13 -0.75 -1.11
CA TRP A 261 -22.60 0.22 -0.15
C TRP A 261 -22.19 1.54 -0.82
N ALA A 262 -21.56 1.46 -2.00
CA ALA A 262 -21.04 2.63 -2.70
C ALA A 262 -22.17 3.58 -3.16
N LEU A 263 -23.33 3.06 -3.57
CA LEU A 263 -24.46 3.91 -3.97
C LEU A 263 -25.07 4.66 -2.76
N PRO A 264 -25.41 4.02 -1.62
CA PRO A 264 -25.82 4.74 -0.42
C PRO A 264 -24.84 5.80 0.07
N LEU A 265 -23.54 5.52 0.00
CA LEU A 265 -22.50 6.50 0.31
C LEU A 265 -22.56 7.68 -0.67
N ALA A 266 -22.57 7.41 -1.99
CA ALA A 266 -22.60 8.45 -3.01
C ALA A 266 -23.83 9.37 -2.86
N VAL A 267 -25.01 8.80 -2.63
CA VAL A 267 -26.24 9.58 -2.39
C VAL A 267 -26.08 10.53 -1.18
N ARG A 268 -25.39 10.10 -0.12
CA ARG A 268 -25.15 10.92 1.07
C ARG A 268 -24.10 12.00 0.85
N VAL A 269 -22.99 11.64 0.21
CA VAL A 269 -21.92 12.57 -0.16
C VAL A 269 -22.49 13.68 -1.06
N PHE A 270 -23.16 13.31 -2.15
CA PHE A 270 -23.74 14.28 -3.08
C PHE A 270 -25.00 14.98 -2.54
N GLY A 271 -25.65 14.39 -1.53
CA GLY A 271 -26.73 15.02 -0.79
C GLY A 271 -26.28 16.02 0.28
N GLY A 272 -24.97 16.22 0.47
CA GLY A 272 -24.44 17.16 1.45
C GLY A 272 -24.47 16.65 2.90
N TYR A 273 -24.56 15.34 3.12
CA TYR A 273 -24.60 14.72 4.45
C TYR A 273 -23.21 14.35 5.00
N THR A 274 -22.14 14.67 4.29
CA THR A 274 -20.77 14.46 4.77
C THR A 274 -20.21 15.72 5.39
N THR A 275 -19.50 15.57 6.50
CA THR A 275 -18.75 16.66 7.11
C THR A 275 -17.54 17.02 6.25
N ASP A 276 -17.41 18.30 5.93
CA ASP A 276 -16.15 18.87 5.49
C ASP A 276 -15.37 19.31 6.75
N MET A 277 -14.21 18.72 6.96
CA MET A 277 -13.34 19.06 8.09
C MET A 277 -12.62 20.40 7.89
N GLY A 278 -12.68 21.00 6.70
CA GLY A 278 -12.03 22.26 6.38
C GLY A 278 -10.50 22.16 6.39
N TRP A 279 -9.95 20.98 6.07
CA TRP A 279 -8.50 20.79 6.01
C TRP A 279 -7.90 21.70 4.95
N GLN A 280 -7.02 22.59 5.37
CA GLN A 280 -6.26 23.42 4.46
C GLN A 280 -5.34 22.53 3.61
N PRO A 281 -5.40 22.62 2.27
CA PRO A 281 -4.52 21.85 1.40
C PRO A 281 -3.04 22.12 1.74
N ILE A 282 -2.23 21.06 1.68
CA ILE A 282 -0.78 21.23 1.79
C ILE A 282 -0.25 21.80 0.48
N GLU A 283 0.62 22.81 0.58
CA GLU A 283 1.32 23.40 -0.58
C GLU A 283 2.85 23.29 -0.46
N ARG A 284 3.34 22.61 0.57
CA ARG A 284 4.79 22.52 0.82
C ARG A 284 5.47 21.62 -0.21
N PHE A 285 6.36 22.22 -1.00
CA PHE A 285 7.18 21.49 -1.98
C PHE A 285 8.32 20.73 -1.29
N PHE A 286 9.23 21.40 -0.57
CA PHE A 286 10.31 20.78 0.22
C PHE A 286 10.08 20.96 1.73
N GLY A 287 10.51 19.98 2.55
CA GLY A 287 10.51 20.13 4.00
C GLY A 287 10.87 18.84 4.75
N GLU A 288 10.95 18.93 6.08
CA GLU A 288 11.19 17.76 6.93
C GLU A 288 9.93 16.90 7.10
N ARG A 289 8.77 17.54 7.09
CA ARG A 289 7.46 16.88 7.22
C ARG A 289 6.45 17.45 6.25
N ASP A 290 5.48 16.59 5.91
CA ASP A 290 4.26 16.94 5.20
C ASP A 290 4.54 17.73 3.91
N ALA A 291 5.48 17.22 3.11
CA ALA A 291 5.98 17.88 1.89
C ALA A 291 6.10 16.88 0.74
N VAL A 292 5.86 17.34 -0.49
CA VAL A 292 6.04 16.52 -1.70
C VAL A 292 7.46 15.92 -1.76
N PHE A 293 8.45 16.71 -1.35
CA PHE A 293 9.86 16.35 -1.28
C PHE A 293 10.34 16.39 0.18
N ALA A 294 9.93 15.38 0.95
CA ALA A 294 10.41 15.19 2.32
C ALA A 294 11.93 14.93 2.34
N SER A 295 12.65 15.48 3.32
CA SER A 295 14.12 15.37 3.41
C SER A 295 14.62 13.91 3.44
N GLU A 296 14.00 13.06 4.26
CA GLU A 296 14.28 11.61 4.34
C GLU A 296 14.06 10.87 3.00
N PHE A 297 13.22 11.43 2.13
CA PHE A 297 12.82 10.82 0.86
C PHE A 297 13.77 11.18 -0.29
N VAL A 298 14.50 12.29 -0.20
CA VAL A 298 15.33 12.83 -1.30
C VAL A 298 16.32 11.80 -1.88
N PRO A 299 17.08 11.02 -1.09
CA PRO A 299 18.03 10.09 -1.66
C PRO A 299 17.34 8.92 -2.39
N ILE A 300 16.21 8.41 -1.86
CA ILE A 300 15.40 7.40 -2.55
C ILE A 300 14.84 7.96 -3.84
N MET A 301 14.39 9.21 -3.83
CA MET A 301 13.87 9.87 -5.01
C MET A 301 14.94 9.98 -6.12
N ALA A 302 16.18 10.33 -5.78
CA ALA A 302 17.26 10.37 -6.76
C ALA A 302 17.47 8.99 -7.42
N LEU A 303 17.52 7.92 -6.62
CA LEU A 303 17.65 6.55 -7.12
C LEU A 303 16.40 6.10 -7.91
N GLY A 304 15.21 6.52 -7.48
CA GLY A 304 13.95 6.29 -8.17
C GLY A 304 13.91 6.97 -9.54
N ALA A 305 14.43 8.20 -9.64
CA ALA A 305 14.54 8.91 -10.91
C ALA A 305 15.50 8.18 -11.88
N VAL A 306 16.61 7.63 -11.37
CA VAL A 306 17.50 6.74 -12.15
C VAL A 306 16.74 5.50 -12.62
N GLY A 307 15.97 4.85 -11.75
CA GLY A 307 15.16 3.67 -12.11
C GLY A 307 14.10 3.94 -13.15
N LEU A 308 13.43 5.09 -13.05
CA LEU A 308 12.47 5.58 -14.02
C LEU A 308 13.12 5.80 -15.38
N ALA A 309 14.20 6.59 -15.42
CA ALA A 309 14.96 6.88 -16.64
C ALA A 309 15.50 5.59 -17.27
N TRP A 310 16.09 4.70 -16.46
CA TRP A 310 16.62 3.42 -16.94
C TRP A 310 15.52 2.52 -17.51
N SER A 311 14.33 2.54 -16.92
CA SER A 311 13.18 1.80 -17.44
C SER A 311 12.77 2.28 -18.83
N PHE A 312 12.73 3.60 -19.04
CA PHE A 312 12.47 4.20 -20.34
C PHE A 312 13.56 3.87 -21.37
N LEU A 313 14.84 4.02 -20.99
CA LEU A 313 15.98 3.70 -21.86
C LEU A 313 15.97 2.24 -22.32
N ARG A 314 15.54 1.33 -21.46
CA ARG A 314 15.38 -0.10 -21.77
C ARG A 314 14.04 -0.45 -22.42
N ARG A 315 13.17 0.55 -22.67
CA ARG A 315 11.84 0.39 -23.26
C ARG A 315 10.93 -0.59 -22.51
N TYR A 316 11.06 -0.64 -21.19
CA TYR A 316 10.10 -1.38 -20.36
C TYR A 316 8.74 -0.67 -20.38
N ASP A 317 7.66 -1.46 -20.39
CA ASP A 317 6.30 -0.92 -20.32
C ASP A 317 5.95 -0.57 -18.86
N VAL A 318 6.38 0.60 -18.43
CA VAL A 318 6.20 1.12 -17.06
C VAL A 318 5.09 2.17 -16.96
N VAL A 319 4.24 2.31 -17.99
CA VAL A 319 3.24 3.39 -18.05
C VAL A 319 2.37 3.44 -16.80
N SER A 320 1.85 2.31 -16.33
CA SER A 320 1.03 2.28 -15.11
C SER A 320 1.82 2.67 -13.85
N ALA A 321 3.09 2.30 -13.72
CA ALA A 321 3.92 2.71 -12.59
C ALA A 321 4.27 4.21 -12.63
N VAL A 322 4.55 4.75 -13.83
CA VAL A 322 4.77 6.18 -14.05
C VAL A 322 3.53 6.97 -13.62
N TRP A 323 2.35 6.57 -14.11
CA TRP A 323 1.10 7.26 -13.78
C TRP A 323 0.71 7.11 -12.32
N MET A 324 0.92 5.93 -11.73
CA MET A 324 0.76 5.72 -10.29
C MET A 324 1.64 6.68 -9.48
N THR A 325 2.84 6.99 -9.97
CA THR A 325 3.79 7.85 -9.26
C THR A 325 3.47 9.33 -9.46
N LEU A 326 3.19 9.77 -10.69
CA LEU A 326 3.11 11.18 -11.05
C LEU A 326 1.69 11.77 -11.04
N ALA A 327 0.66 10.98 -11.41
CA ALA A 327 -0.71 11.50 -11.45
C ALA A 327 -1.23 11.95 -10.07
N PRO A 328 -0.90 11.27 -8.96
CA PRO A 328 -1.28 11.73 -7.62
C PRO A 328 -0.61 13.06 -7.23
N VAL A 329 0.62 13.33 -7.71
CA VAL A 329 1.28 14.64 -7.50
C VAL A 329 0.55 15.74 -8.26
N ILE A 330 0.12 15.46 -9.50
CA ILE A 330 -0.71 16.42 -10.26
C ILE A 330 -2.03 16.66 -9.52
N GLY A 331 -2.71 15.61 -9.08
CA GLY A 331 -3.95 15.72 -8.31
C GLY A 331 -3.77 16.50 -7.01
N PHE A 332 -2.65 16.30 -6.32
CA PHE A 332 -2.29 17.02 -5.09
C PHE A 332 -2.28 18.54 -5.31
N TRP A 333 -1.62 18.99 -6.39
CA TRP A 333 -1.56 20.41 -6.74
C TRP A 333 -2.89 20.93 -7.27
N VAL A 334 -3.60 20.16 -8.10
CA VAL A 334 -4.93 20.56 -8.60
C VAL A 334 -5.88 20.81 -7.43
N ILE A 335 -5.96 19.90 -6.46
CA ILE A 335 -6.82 20.05 -5.26
C ILE A 335 -6.43 21.30 -4.46
N ALA A 336 -5.14 21.56 -4.27
CA ALA A 336 -4.68 22.76 -3.58
C ALA A 336 -5.08 24.04 -4.32
N GLN A 337 -4.88 24.09 -5.63
CA GLN A 337 -5.19 25.27 -6.46
C GLN A 337 -6.68 25.59 -6.54
N ILE A 338 -7.56 24.59 -6.47
CA ILE A 338 -9.01 24.79 -6.44
C ILE A 338 -9.57 24.89 -5.01
N GLU A 339 -8.68 24.88 -4.00
CA GLU A 339 -9.04 24.92 -2.57
C GLU A 339 -10.09 23.87 -2.17
N PHE A 340 -10.01 22.67 -2.74
CA PHE A 340 -11.00 21.63 -2.48
C PHE A 340 -10.74 20.94 -1.13
N THR A 341 -11.48 21.38 -0.12
CA THR A 341 -11.38 20.94 1.28
C THR A 341 -11.98 19.56 1.61
N PRO A 342 -13.01 19.03 0.88
CA PRO A 342 -13.58 17.72 1.23
C PRO A 342 -12.61 16.53 1.05
N LEU A 343 -11.58 16.67 0.21
CA LEU A 343 -10.52 15.67 0.05
C LEU A 343 -9.18 16.27 0.44
N TYR A 344 -8.63 15.79 1.55
CA TYR A 344 -7.29 16.18 1.96
C TYR A 344 -6.23 15.74 0.93
N ASN A 345 -5.65 16.71 0.22
CA ASN A 345 -4.79 16.48 -0.94
C ASN A 345 -3.58 15.58 -0.63
N ALA A 346 -3.05 15.67 0.58
CA ALA A 346 -1.91 14.88 1.03
C ALA A 346 -2.15 13.37 1.00
N ARG A 347 -3.41 12.91 1.03
CA ARG A 347 -3.78 11.48 0.87
C ARG A 347 -3.40 10.90 -0.50
N LEU A 348 -2.98 11.74 -1.45
CA LEU A 348 -2.47 11.33 -2.75
C LEU A 348 -0.96 11.03 -2.74
N LEU A 349 -0.20 11.64 -1.83
CA LEU A 349 1.26 11.50 -1.76
C LEU A 349 1.79 10.08 -1.44
N PRO A 350 1.08 9.19 -0.71
CA PRO A 350 1.53 7.81 -0.52
C PRO A 350 1.92 7.08 -1.82
N TYR A 351 1.19 7.33 -2.92
CA TYR A 351 1.49 6.74 -4.21
C TYR A 351 2.74 7.32 -4.88
N TRP A 352 3.01 8.61 -4.68
CA TRP A 352 4.23 9.28 -5.12
C TRP A 352 5.46 8.69 -4.42
N TYR A 353 5.42 8.62 -3.09
CA TYR A 353 6.51 8.08 -2.31
C TYR A 353 6.75 6.60 -2.65
N PHE A 354 5.71 5.76 -2.57
CA PHE A 354 5.81 4.36 -2.93
C PHE A 354 6.32 4.15 -4.36
N GLY A 355 5.84 4.94 -5.32
CA GLY A 355 6.27 4.87 -6.72
C GLY A 355 7.77 5.10 -6.88
N MET A 356 8.34 6.09 -6.20
CA MET A 356 9.77 6.34 -6.24
C MET A 356 10.59 5.26 -5.53
N PHE A 357 10.11 4.72 -4.40
CA PHE A 357 10.70 3.53 -3.77
C PHE A 357 10.67 2.32 -4.72
N LEU A 358 9.56 2.10 -5.42
CA LEU A 358 9.42 1.02 -6.40
C LEU A 358 10.44 1.16 -7.54
N PHE A 359 10.57 2.38 -8.11
CA PHE A 359 11.55 2.66 -9.15
C PHE A 359 13.00 2.56 -8.63
N ALA A 360 13.27 2.93 -7.38
CA ALA A 360 14.59 2.76 -6.79
C ALA A 360 14.98 1.27 -6.72
N GLY A 361 14.04 0.40 -6.31
CA GLY A 361 14.26 -1.05 -6.34
C GLY A 361 14.41 -1.61 -7.76
N ILE A 362 13.72 -1.02 -8.74
CA ILE A 362 13.93 -1.34 -10.16
C ILE A 362 15.36 -0.96 -10.60
N ALA A 363 15.85 0.23 -10.23
CA ALA A 363 17.20 0.70 -10.56
C ALA A 363 18.27 -0.27 -10.02
N VAL A 364 18.16 -0.62 -8.74
CA VAL A 364 19.08 -1.56 -8.07
C VAL A 364 19.02 -2.93 -8.76
N GLY A 365 17.82 -3.45 -9.02
CA GLY A 365 17.65 -4.75 -9.68
C GLY A 365 18.20 -4.80 -11.10
N LEU A 366 18.00 -3.73 -11.88
CA LEU A 366 18.60 -3.62 -13.21
C LEU A 366 20.13 -3.52 -13.12
N GLY A 367 20.65 -2.69 -12.21
CA GLY A 367 22.09 -2.55 -11.96
C GLY A 367 22.78 -3.88 -11.63
N ILE A 368 22.22 -4.66 -10.72
CA ILE A 368 22.75 -5.99 -10.37
C ILE A 368 22.67 -6.95 -11.56
N THR A 369 21.59 -6.88 -12.34
CA THR A 369 21.44 -7.73 -13.53
C THR A 369 22.50 -7.41 -14.56
N GLU A 370 22.81 -6.13 -14.77
CA GLU A 370 23.84 -5.66 -15.70
C GLU A 370 25.25 -5.98 -15.19
N LEU A 371 25.59 -5.62 -13.95
CA LEU A 371 26.87 -5.97 -13.31
C LEU A 371 27.10 -7.48 -13.32
N GLY A 372 26.04 -8.24 -13.10
CA GLY A 372 26.05 -9.68 -13.19
C GLY A 372 26.58 -10.19 -14.53
N ARG A 373 26.25 -9.56 -15.66
CA ARG A 373 26.72 -10.03 -16.98
C ARG A 373 28.25 -10.10 -17.10
N TRP A 374 28.95 -9.32 -16.29
CA TRP A 374 30.42 -9.23 -16.27
C TRP A 374 31.08 -10.13 -15.23
N LEU A 375 30.30 -10.73 -14.31
CA LEU A 375 30.82 -11.58 -13.23
C LEU A 375 30.92 -13.06 -13.64
N PRO A 376 32.01 -13.76 -13.31
CA PRO A 376 32.16 -15.19 -13.61
C PRO A 376 31.04 -16.02 -12.97
N ALA A 377 30.66 -17.12 -13.62
CA ALA A 377 29.48 -17.94 -13.27
C ALA A 377 29.46 -18.41 -11.80
N ARG A 378 30.63 -18.67 -11.20
CA ARG A 378 30.79 -19.01 -9.78
C ARG A 378 30.30 -17.91 -8.82
N LEU A 379 30.34 -16.65 -9.24
CA LEU A 379 29.87 -15.50 -8.48
C LEU A 379 28.40 -15.13 -8.77
N ALA A 380 27.78 -15.78 -9.76
CA ALA A 380 26.41 -15.47 -10.16
C ALA A 380 25.38 -15.81 -9.07
N ALA A 381 25.67 -16.78 -8.20
CA ALA A 381 24.85 -17.14 -7.05
C ALA A 381 24.77 -16.00 -6.01
N TYR A 382 25.84 -15.21 -5.85
CA TYR A 382 25.89 -14.11 -4.88
C TYR A 382 25.22 -12.82 -5.35
N ARG A 383 24.75 -12.74 -6.61
CA ARG A 383 24.04 -11.54 -7.13
C ARG A 383 22.80 -11.21 -6.32
N TRP A 384 22.11 -12.24 -5.81
CA TRP A 384 20.94 -12.11 -4.94
C TRP A 384 21.30 -11.54 -3.57
N VAL A 385 22.40 -12.02 -2.97
CA VAL A 385 22.90 -11.54 -1.67
C VAL A 385 23.40 -10.11 -1.79
N ALA A 386 24.20 -9.81 -2.83
CA ALA A 386 24.69 -8.47 -3.12
C ALA A 386 23.54 -7.48 -3.35
N GLY A 387 22.44 -7.93 -3.97
CA GLY A 387 21.29 -7.08 -4.23
C GLY A 387 20.49 -6.70 -3.00
N VAL A 388 20.23 -7.68 -2.14
CA VAL A 388 19.59 -7.42 -0.84
C VAL A 388 20.51 -6.57 0.03
N ALA A 389 21.81 -6.87 0.08
CA ALA A 389 22.77 -6.09 0.85
C ALA A 389 22.89 -4.64 0.35
N ALA A 390 22.96 -4.42 -0.97
CA ALA A 390 23.01 -3.08 -1.55
C ALA A 390 21.72 -2.30 -1.25
N PHE A 391 20.55 -2.94 -1.37
CA PHE A 391 19.30 -2.30 -1.00
C PHE A 391 19.24 -1.98 0.50
N MET A 392 19.60 -2.92 1.37
CA MET A 392 19.63 -2.69 2.82
C MET A 392 20.61 -1.59 3.20
N LEU A 393 21.77 -1.51 2.55
CA LEU A 393 22.75 -0.45 2.76
C LEU A 393 22.20 0.91 2.35
N VAL A 394 21.55 1.01 1.17
CA VAL A 394 20.89 2.24 0.73
C VAL A 394 19.72 2.58 1.67
N ALA A 395 18.90 1.60 2.06
CA ALA A 395 17.80 1.83 2.98
C ALA A 395 18.32 2.38 4.33
N VAL A 396 19.34 1.77 4.93
CA VAL A 396 19.88 2.22 6.22
C VAL A 396 20.57 3.58 6.12
N ILE A 397 21.32 3.85 5.05
CA ILE A 397 21.95 5.16 4.82
C ILE A 397 20.90 6.26 4.64
N VAL A 398 19.76 5.93 4.03
CA VAL A 398 18.73 6.92 3.66
C VAL A 398 17.66 7.09 4.72
N THR A 399 17.29 6.03 5.45
CA THR A 399 16.36 6.12 6.58
C THR A 399 17.00 6.73 7.82
N GLY A 400 18.30 7.06 7.78
CA GLY A 400 19.00 7.82 8.82
C GLY A 400 18.48 7.49 10.20
N ILE A 401 18.59 6.21 10.61
CA ILE A 401 18.21 5.79 11.96
C ILE A 401 19.11 6.58 12.91
N HIS A 402 18.59 7.71 13.37
CA HIS A 402 19.16 8.60 14.37
C HIS A 402 18.50 8.30 15.71
#